data_AF-A0A1I9LPJ9-F1
#
_entry.id   AF-A0A1I9LPJ9-F1
#
_cell.length_a   1.000
_cell.length_b   1.000
_cell.length_c   1.000
_cell.angle_alpha   90.00
_cell.angle_beta   90.00
_cell.angle_gamma   90.00
#
_symmetry.space_group_name_H-M   'P 1'
#
loop_
_entity.id
_entity.type
_entity.pdbx_description
1 polymer ?
#
loop_
_entity_poly.entity_id
_entity_poly.type
_entity_poly.pdbx_seq_one_letter_code
_entity_poly.pdbx_strand_id
1 'polypeptide(L)'
;MNAEIRRTKARLLEGIPKLQRLSLKKVKGLSKEELDARNDLVLSLRDKIEAIPESSAPVVGGWEASTSYSNIRFDTNVSDDRIGSEYFQPTGESDQFKQEYEMKRIKQDQGLDYIAEGLDTLKNMAQDINEELDRQEPLMDEIDTKIDKAATDLKSTNVRLKDTVTKLRSSRNFCIDIILLCILLGIAAFIYNSVK
;
A
#
# COMPACT_ATOMS: atom_id res chain seq x y z
N MET A 1 -21.37 18.26 -7.65
CA MET A 1 -20.90 17.11 -8.45
C MET A 1 -19.64 17.37 -9.30
N ASN A 2 -19.67 17.98 -10.50
CA ASN A 2 -18.45 18.13 -11.34
C ASN A 2 -17.33 19.00 -10.73
N ALA A 3 -17.65 19.95 -9.84
CA ALA A 3 -16.64 20.73 -9.13
C ALA A 3 -15.97 19.94 -7.99
N GLU A 4 -16.69 19.00 -7.37
CA GLU A 4 -16.15 18.18 -6.28
C GLU A 4 -15.24 17.08 -6.82
N ILE A 5 -15.61 16.43 -7.94
CA ILE A 5 -14.77 15.44 -8.62
C ILE A 5 -13.44 16.07 -9.06
N ARG A 6 -13.47 17.31 -9.58
CA ARG A 6 -12.25 18.05 -9.92
C ARG A 6 -11.41 18.41 -8.71
N ARG A 7 -12.04 18.79 -7.59
CA ARG A 7 -11.33 19.08 -6.32
C ARG A 7 -10.72 17.83 -5.70
N THR A 8 -11.42 16.69 -5.71
CA THR A 8 -10.90 15.43 -5.16
C THR A 8 -9.81 14.84 -6.05
N LYS A 9 -9.97 14.84 -7.38
CA LYS A 9 -8.92 14.45 -8.34
C LYS A 9 -7.65 15.29 -8.18
N ALA A 10 -7.79 16.62 -8.04
CA ALA A 10 -6.66 17.51 -7.80
C ALA A 10 -5.95 17.21 -6.47
N ARG A 11 -6.70 16.96 -5.38
CA ARG A 11 -6.12 16.57 -4.08
C ARG A 11 -5.41 15.21 -4.13
N LEU A 12 -5.96 14.24 -4.87
CA LEU A 12 -5.34 12.92 -5.04
C LEU A 12 -4.04 13.02 -5.86
N LEU A 13 -4.04 13.79 -6.95
CA LEU A 13 -2.84 14.04 -7.75
C LEU A 13 -1.75 14.80 -6.97
N GLU A 14 -2.13 15.69 -6.05
CA GLU A 14 -1.18 16.38 -5.15
C GLU A 14 -0.50 15.40 -4.16
N GLY A 15 -1.18 14.31 -3.80
CA GLY A 15 -0.64 13.27 -2.92
C GLY A 15 0.34 12.29 -3.61
N ILE A 16 0.23 12.11 -4.92
CA ILE A 16 1.02 11.13 -5.70
C ILE A 16 2.55 11.35 -5.56
N PRO A 17 3.11 12.57 -5.67
CA PRO A 17 4.55 12.79 -5.52
C PRO A 17 5.09 12.41 -4.14
N LYS A 18 4.27 12.58 -3.09
CA LYS A 18 4.62 12.16 -1.72
C LYS A 18 4.62 10.63 -1.63
N LEU A 19 3.61 9.99 -2.21
CA LEU A 19 3.49 8.53 -2.25
C LEU A 19 4.64 7.88 -3.04
N GLN A 20 5.06 8.49 -4.16
CA GLN A 20 6.20 8.03 -4.96
C GLN A 20 7.54 8.17 -4.22
N ARG A 21 7.72 9.25 -3.44
CA ARG A 21 8.90 9.38 -2.56
C ARG A 21 8.92 8.33 -1.45
N LEU A 22 7.75 7.98 -0.92
CA LEU A 22 7.62 6.94 0.11
C LEU A 22 7.81 5.54 -0.47
N SER A 23 7.38 5.27 -1.71
CA SER A 23 7.57 3.97 -2.36
C SER A 23 9.03 3.69 -2.70
N LEU A 24 9.80 4.73 -3.04
CA LEU A 24 11.25 4.63 -3.27
C LEU A 24 12.08 4.59 -1.97
N LYS A 25 11.46 4.87 -0.82
CA LYS A 25 12.16 4.86 0.46
C LYS A 25 12.43 3.42 0.88
N LYS A 26 13.71 3.07 1.03
CA LYS A 26 14.12 1.76 1.50
C LYS A 26 13.72 1.58 2.97
N VAL A 27 12.83 0.63 3.23
CA VAL A 27 12.41 0.24 4.58
C VAL A 27 13.15 -1.04 4.97
N LYS A 28 13.58 -1.15 6.23
CA LYS A 28 14.28 -2.34 6.74
C LYS A 28 13.33 -3.55 6.62
N GLY A 29 13.80 -4.64 5.99
CA GLY A 29 13.01 -5.85 5.77
C GLY A 29 12.32 -5.96 4.40
N LEU A 30 12.39 -4.93 3.55
CA LEU A 30 11.79 -4.98 2.21
C LEU A 30 12.80 -5.41 1.13
N SER A 31 12.42 -6.39 0.31
CA SER A 31 13.23 -6.85 -0.83
C SER A 31 13.23 -5.83 -1.97
N LYS A 32 14.17 -5.98 -2.91
CA LYS A 32 14.27 -5.11 -4.09
C LYS A 32 13.05 -5.29 -5.03
N GLU A 33 12.61 -6.54 -5.24
CA GLU A 33 11.38 -6.85 -5.99
C GLU A 33 10.15 -6.15 -5.41
N GLU A 34 9.97 -6.19 -4.09
CA GLU A 34 8.80 -5.56 -3.44
C GLU A 34 8.85 -4.04 -3.50
N LEU A 35 10.04 -3.44 -3.49
CA LEU A 35 10.21 -2.00 -3.66
C LEU A 35 9.84 -1.56 -5.09
N ASP A 36 10.27 -2.33 -6.08
CA ASP A 36 9.93 -2.07 -7.49
C ASP A 36 8.43 -2.29 -7.74
N ALA A 37 7.82 -3.34 -7.16
CA ALA A 37 6.38 -3.57 -7.22
C ALA A 37 5.55 -2.45 -6.55
N ARG A 38 6.03 -1.90 -5.42
CA ARG A 38 5.42 -0.72 -4.79
C ARG A 38 5.51 0.52 -5.66
N ASN A 39 6.62 0.70 -6.37
CA ASN A 39 6.78 1.82 -7.29
C ASN A 39 5.80 1.70 -8.47
N ASP A 40 5.69 0.50 -9.04
CA ASP A 40 4.78 0.19 -10.14
C ASP A 40 3.30 0.39 -9.75
N LEU A 41 2.93 0.01 -8.54
CA LEU A 41 1.57 0.21 -8.02
C LEU A 41 1.22 1.71 -7.87
N VAL A 42 2.19 2.55 -7.50
CA VAL A 42 2.00 4.02 -7.43
C VAL A 42 1.87 4.63 -8.83
N LEU A 43 2.58 4.10 -9.84
CA LEU A 43 2.43 4.51 -11.24
C LEU A 43 1.05 4.11 -11.78
N SER A 44 0.63 2.86 -11.55
CA SER A 44 -0.71 2.39 -11.91
C SER A 44 -1.83 3.20 -11.23
N LEU A 45 -1.63 3.59 -9.96
CA LEU A 45 -2.58 4.44 -9.24
C LEU A 45 -2.71 5.83 -9.88
N ARG A 46 -1.59 6.41 -10.32
CA ARG A 46 -1.59 7.68 -11.04
C ARG A 46 -2.38 7.58 -12.34
N ASP A 47 -2.11 6.56 -13.15
CA ASP A 47 -2.79 6.34 -14.43
C ASP A 47 -4.29 6.13 -14.24
N LYS A 48 -4.69 5.39 -13.20
CA LYS A 48 -6.11 5.20 -12.83
C LYS A 48 -6.80 6.50 -12.42
N ILE A 49 -6.12 7.41 -11.71
CA ILE A 49 -6.67 8.72 -11.33
C ILE A 49 -6.79 9.63 -12.57
N GLU A 50 -5.83 9.59 -13.48
CA GLU A 50 -5.85 10.35 -14.73
C GLU A 50 -6.95 9.84 -15.69
N ALA A 51 -7.19 8.53 -15.72
CA ALA A 51 -8.23 7.88 -16.54
C ALA A 51 -9.67 8.12 -16.07
N ILE A 52 -9.89 8.76 -14.90
CA ILE A 52 -11.24 9.13 -14.44
C ILE A 52 -11.82 10.18 -15.42
N PRO A 53 -12.89 9.85 -16.17
CA PRO A 53 -13.49 10.76 -17.13
C PRO A 53 -14.11 11.96 -16.41
N GLU A 54 -13.72 13.18 -16.80
CA GLU A 54 -14.29 14.43 -16.25
C GLU A 54 -15.61 14.85 -16.95
N SER A 55 -16.01 14.10 -17.98
CA SER A 55 -17.23 14.33 -18.75
C SER A 55 -18.35 13.43 -18.26
N SER A 56 -19.55 14.00 -18.16
CA SER A 56 -20.81 13.35 -17.87
C SER A 56 -21.17 12.28 -18.91
N ALA A 57 -20.65 11.08 -18.74
CA ALA A 57 -21.41 9.88 -19.04
C ALA A 57 -22.03 9.40 -17.72
N PRO A 58 -23.30 8.98 -17.69
CA PRO A 58 -23.91 8.47 -16.47
C PRO A 58 -23.19 7.18 -16.10
N VAL A 59 -22.25 7.28 -15.16
CA VAL A 59 -21.74 6.11 -14.47
C VAL A 59 -22.90 5.64 -13.60
N VAL A 60 -23.60 4.64 -14.12
CA VAL A 60 -24.41 3.71 -13.34
C VAL A 60 -23.53 3.20 -12.21
N GLY A 61 -23.71 3.73 -11.00
CA GLY A 61 -22.99 3.25 -9.82
C GLY A 61 -22.62 4.35 -8.84
N GLY A 62 -23.54 4.61 -7.89
CA GLY A 62 -23.17 5.02 -6.55
C GLY A 62 -23.01 6.52 -6.29
N TRP A 63 -23.81 6.99 -5.34
CA TRP A 63 -23.61 8.16 -4.47
C TRP A 63 -24.26 9.47 -4.92
N GLU A 64 -25.58 9.52 -4.82
CA GLU A 64 -26.34 10.77 -4.80
C GLU A 64 -26.37 11.35 -3.36
N ALA A 65 -25.49 12.30 -3.06
CA ALA A 65 -25.68 13.21 -1.94
C ALA A 65 -26.41 14.46 -2.44
N SER A 66 -27.73 14.51 -2.20
CA SER A 66 -28.54 15.72 -2.45
C SER A 66 -28.40 16.70 -1.28
N THR A 67 -27.58 17.74 -1.45
CA THR A 67 -27.67 18.97 -0.65
C THR A 67 -28.47 20.01 -1.42
N SER A 68 -29.73 20.21 -1.05
CA SER A 68 -30.55 21.31 -1.55
C SER A 68 -30.54 22.44 -0.52
N TYR A 69 -29.69 23.44 -0.73
CA TYR A 69 -29.83 24.73 -0.04
C TYR A 69 -30.63 25.66 -0.94
N SER A 70 -31.95 25.72 -0.73
CA SER A 70 -32.76 26.81 -1.24
C SER A 70 -32.45 28.07 -0.42
N ASN A 71 -31.88 29.07 -1.08
CA ASN A 71 -31.65 30.41 -0.54
C ASN A 71 -33.00 31.12 -0.37
N ILE A 72 -33.68 30.90 0.76
CA ILE A 72 -34.94 31.59 1.09
C ILE A 72 -34.58 33.01 1.55
N ARG A 73 -34.87 34.00 0.70
CA ARG A 73 -34.86 35.42 1.06
C ARG A 73 -36.17 35.75 1.78
N PHE A 74 -36.08 36.21 3.03
CA PHE A 74 -37.21 36.76 3.78
C PHE A 74 -37.14 38.29 3.71
N ASP A 75 -37.93 38.90 2.82
CA ASP A 75 -38.22 40.33 2.91
C ASP A 75 -39.37 40.53 3.90
N THR A 76 -39.02 40.92 5.13
CA THR A 76 -39.97 41.16 6.21
C THR A 76 -40.58 42.56 6.08
N ASN A 77 -41.58 42.70 5.20
CA ASN A 77 -42.49 43.85 5.22
C ASN A 77 -43.84 43.37 5.77
N VAL A 78 -43.89 43.21 7.09
CA VAL A 78 -45.12 42.90 7.85
C VAL A 78 -46.06 44.10 7.73
N SER A 79 -47.13 43.93 6.95
CA SER A 79 -48.37 44.69 7.13
C SER A 79 -49.50 43.67 7.27
N ASP A 80 -49.90 43.55 8.52
CA ASP A 80 -51.11 42.94 9.06
C ASP A 80 -52.35 43.20 8.19
N ASP A 81 -52.86 42.17 7.49
CA ASP A 81 -54.30 41.95 7.33
C ASP A 81 -54.58 40.54 6.78
N ARG A 82 -55.22 39.70 7.60
CA ARG A 82 -56.15 38.63 7.21
C ARG A 82 -55.72 37.70 6.07
N ILE A 83 -54.88 36.71 6.37
CA ILE A 83 -54.73 35.53 5.50
C ILE A 83 -55.61 34.40 6.04
N GLY A 84 -56.76 34.23 5.39
CA GLY A 84 -57.72 33.16 5.67
C GLY A 84 -57.10 31.77 5.57
N SER A 85 -57.66 30.85 6.34
CA SER A 85 -57.30 29.42 6.41
C SER A 85 -57.66 28.62 5.15
N GLU A 86 -57.50 29.21 3.96
CA GLU A 86 -57.93 28.66 2.68
C GLU A 86 -56.76 28.48 1.69
N TYR A 87 -55.53 28.37 2.21
CA TYR A 87 -54.32 28.18 1.37
C TYR A 87 -53.81 26.74 1.31
N PHE A 88 -54.42 25.79 2.02
CA PHE A 88 -54.12 24.37 1.87
C PHE A 88 -55.35 23.65 1.33
N GLN A 89 -55.62 23.86 0.05
CA GLN A 89 -56.43 22.94 -0.73
C GLN A 89 -55.47 21.83 -1.19
N PRO A 90 -55.53 20.61 -0.65
CA PRO A 90 -54.71 19.50 -1.13
C PRO A 90 -55.20 19.20 -2.56
N THR A 91 -54.48 19.70 -3.56
CA THR A 91 -54.70 19.29 -4.94
C THR A 91 -54.26 17.83 -5.05
N GLY A 92 -54.94 17.01 -5.86
CA GLY A 92 -54.61 15.58 -6.00
C GLY A 92 -53.17 15.28 -6.45
N GLU A 93 -52.42 16.29 -6.91
CA GLU A 93 -50.98 16.23 -7.17
C GLU A 93 -50.13 16.21 -5.88
N SER A 94 -50.61 16.78 -4.77
CA SER A 94 -49.92 16.79 -3.48
C SER A 94 -49.89 15.41 -2.80
N ASP A 95 -50.88 14.56 -3.06
CA ASP A 95 -50.93 13.20 -2.50
C ASP A 95 -49.95 12.28 -3.23
N GLN A 96 -49.77 12.46 -4.55
CA GLN A 96 -48.74 11.76 -5.32
C GLN A 96 -47.33 12.16 -4.88
N PHE A 97 -47.10 13.44 -4.60
CA PHE A 97 -45.82 13.92 -4.08
C PHE A 97 -45.51 13.37 -2.68
N LYS A 98 -46.53 13.29 -1.79
CA LYS A 98 -46.39 12.65 -0.48
C LYS A 98 -46.03 11.18 -0.60
N GLN A 99 -46.72 10.45 -1.48
CA GLN A 99 -46.47 9.02 -1.68
C GLN A 99 -45.08 8.77 -2.29
N GLU A 100 -44.64 9.61 -3.22
CA GLU A 100 -43.29 9.56 -3.78
C GLU A 100 -42.22 9.86 -2.72
N TYR A 101 -42.48 10.83 -1.83
CA TYR A 101 -41.59 11.14 -0.72
C TYR A 101 -41.50 9.98 0.28
N GLU A 102 -42.63 9.37 0.65
CA GLU A 102 -42.65 8.21 1.54
C GLU A 102 -41.92 7.00 0.93
N MET A 103 -42.11 6.76 -0.37
CA MET A 103 -41.42 5.66 -1.07
C MET A 103 -39.91 5.91 -1.17
N LYS A 104 -39.48 7.15 -1.39
CA LYS A 104 -38.05 7.53 -1.34
C LYS A 104 -37.47 7.37 0.05
N ARG A 105 -38.24 7.68 1.10
CA ARG A 105 -37.80 7.52 2.50
C ARG A 105 -37.61 6.05 2.86
N ILE A 106 -38.57 5.18 2.50
CA ILE A 106 -38.48 3.73 2.73
C ILE A 106 -37.24 3.14 2.02
N LYS A 107 -36.96 3.59 0.79
CA LYS A 107 -35.77 3.14 0.04
C LYS A 107 -34.46 3.61 0.67
N GLN A 108 -34.45 4.79 1.28
CA GLN A 108 -33.29 5.29 2.03
C GLN A 108 -33.06 4.50 3.32
N ASP A 109 -34.13 4.19 4.07
CA ASP A 109 -34.05 3.37 5.28
C ASP A 109 -33.49 1.97 4.98
N GLN A 110 -33.92 1.35 3.88
CA GLN A 110 -33.34 0.08 3.41
C GLN A 110 -31.85 0.18 3.05
N GLY A 111 -31.42 1.32 2.51
CA GLY A 111 -30.01 1.60 2.26
C GLY A 111 -29.20 1.76 3.54
N LEU A 112 -29.79 2.37 4.57
CA LEU A 112 -29.16 2.52 5.89
C LEU A 112 -29.01 1.16 6.59
N ASP A 113 -29.99 0.26 6.47
CA ASP A 113 -29.89 -1.10 7.01
C ASP A 113 -28.73 -1.89 6.37
N TYR A 114 -28.56 -1.80 5.05
CA TYR A 114 -27.45 -2.45 4.36
C TYR A 114 -26.09 -1.89 4.79
N ILE A 115 -26.01 -0.57 5.04
CA ILE A 115 -24.80 0.06 5.57
C ILE A 115 -24.53 -0.38 7.01
N ALA A 116 -25.57 -0.50 7.83
CA ALA A 116 -25.45 -0.97 9.21
C ALA A 116 -24.92 -2.41 9.26
N GLU A 117 -25.42 -3.30 8.40
CA GLU A 117 -24.91 -4.67 8.25
C GLU A 117 -23.45 -4.68 7.75
N GLY A 118 -23.13 -3.85 6.76
CA GLY A 118 -21.75 -3.68 6.27
C GLY A 118 -20.80 -3.15 7.34
N LEU A 119 -21.27 -2.29 8.24
CA LEU A 119 -20.48 -1.78 9.36
C LEU A 119 -20.26 -2.86 10.42
N ASP A 120 -21.26 -3.69 10.70
CA ASP A 120 -21.15 -4.77 11.68
C ASP A 120 -20.18 -5.86 11.20
N THR A 121 -20.23 -6.22 9.91
CA THR A 121 -19.24 -7.14 9.31
C THR A 121 -17.82 -6.57 9.36
N LEU A 122 -17.64 -5.28 9.08
CA LEU A 122 -16.34 -4.61 9.19
C LEU A 122 -15.83 -4.56 10.63
N LYS A 123 -16.72 -4.34 11.60
CA LYS A 123 -16.40 -4.37 13.03
C LYS A 123 -15.89 -5.75 13.46
N ASN A 124 -16.57 -6.81 13.03
CA ASN A 124 -16.16 -8.18 13.34
C ASN A 124 -14.78 -8.51 12.74
N MET A 125 -14.55 -8.14 11.47
CA MET A 125 -13.21 -8.30 10.86
C MET A 125 -12.12 -7.48 11.55
N ALA A 126 -12.42 -6.25 11.98
CA ALA A 126 -11.47 -5.43 12.70
C ALA A 126 -11.11 -6.03 14.07
N GLN A 127 -12.08 -6.67 14.73
CA GLN A 127 -11.86 -7.38 15.99
C GLN A 127 -10.99 -8.62 15.77
N ASP A 128 -11.28 -9.42 14.74
CA ASP A 128 -10.47 -10.59 14.37
C ASP A 128 -9.02 -10.20 14.06
N ILE A 129 -8.81 -9.07 13.35
CA ILE A 129 -7.47 -8.54 13.06
C ILE A 129 -6.75 -8.13 14.36
N ASN A 130 -7.47 -7.53 15.31
CA ASN A 130 -6.88 -7.14 16.59
C ASN A 130 -6.47 -8.36 17.41
N GLU A 131 -7.32 -9.38 17.50
CA GLU A 131 -7.00 -10.63 18.22
C GLU A 131 -5.84 -11.40 17.56
N GLU A 132 -5.75 -11.38 16.22
CA GLU A 132 -4.63 -11.98 15.49
C GLU A 132 -3.34 -11.17 15.64
N LEU A 133 -3.41 -9.84 15.70
CA LEU A 133 -2.26 -8.98 16.04
C LEU A 133 -1.73 -9.27 17.45
N ASP A 134 -2.61 -9.36 18.43
CA ASP A 134 -2.26 -9.70 19.82
C ASP A 134 -1.68 -11.13 19.91
N ARG A 135 -2.17 -12.07 19.09
CA ARG A 135 -1.59 -13.42 18.96
C ARG A 135 -0.23 -13.46 18.26
N GLN A 136 0.08 -12.49 17.41
CA GLN A 136 1.35 -12.42 16.67
C GLN A 136 2.48 -11.74 17.45
N GLU A 137 2.20 -11.13 18.61
CA GLU A 137 3.21 -10.52 19.48
C GLU A 137 4.38 -11.48 19.87
N PRO A 138 4.14 -12.76 20.25
CA PRO A 138 5.24 -13.70 20.52
C PRO A 138 5.93 -14.30 19.28
N LEU A 139 5.39 -14.11 18.06
CA LEU A 139 5.98 -14.64 16.82
C LEU A 139 7.07 -13.71 16.24
N MET A 140 7.07 -12.43 16.61
CA MET A 140 8.10 -11.47 16.21
C MET A 140 9.48 -11.80 16.82
N ASP A 141 9.54 -12.24 18.07
CA ASP A 141 10.80 -12.66 18.71
C ASP A 141 11.41 -13.90 18.04
N GLU A 142 10.58 -14.82 17.54
CA GLU A 142 11.06 -16.00 16.83
C GLU A 142 11.57 -15.65 15.42
N ILE A 143 11.02 -14.62 14.79
CA ILE A 143 11.49 -14.14 13.48
C ILE A 143 12.81 -13.39 13.61
N ASP A 144 12.94 -12.48 14.58
CA ASP A 144 14.20 -11.75 14.81
C ASP A 144 15.35 -12.70 15.17
N THR A 145 15.07 -13.69 16.02
CA THR A 145 16.08 -14.71 16.36
C THR A 145 16.46 -15.59 15.16
N LYS A 146 15.53 -15.95 14.28
CA LYS A 146 15.83 -16.68 13.03
C LYS A 146 16.64 -15.84 12.05
N ILE A 147 16.36 -14.54 11.95
CA ILE A 147 17.12 -13.61 11.10
C ILE A 147 18.56 -13.46 11.61
N ASP A 148 18.74 -13.24 12.91
CA ASP A 148 20.08 -13.10 13.52
C ASP A 148 20.89 -14.39 13.41
N LYS A 149 20.25 -15.54 13.58
CA LYS A 149 20.89 -16.85 13.39
C LYS A 149 21.31 -17.06 11.93
N ALA A 150 20.43 -16.79 10.96
CA ALA A 150 20.76 -16.90 9.55
C ALA A 150 21.90 -15.95 9.13
N ALA A 151 21.91 -14.71 9.64
CA ALA A 151 22.99 -13.75 9.39
C ALA A 151 24.33 -14.23 9.98
N THR A 152 24.29 -14.83 11.18
CA THR A 152 25.47 -15.39 11.84
C THR A 152 25.99 -16.63 11.10
N ASP A 153 25.12 -17.50 10.63
CA ASP A 153 25.47 -18.70 9.86
C ASP A 153 26.06 -18.33 8.49
N LEU A 154 25.52 -17.31 7.82
CA LEU A 154 26.11 -16.77 6.58
C LEU A 154 27.50 -16.17 6.84
N LYS A 155 27.67 -15.39 7.90
CA LYS A 155 28.97 -14.80 8.27
C LYS A 155 30.00 -15.88 8.59
N SER A 156 29.63 -16.89 9.38
CA SER A 156 30.54 -17.98 9.76
C SER A 156 30.93 -18.83 8.55
N THR A 157 30.00 -19.12 7.66
CA THR A 157 30.26 -19.86 6.40
C THR A 157 31.21 -19.07 5.50
N ASN A 158 31.05 -17.75 5.40
CA ASN A 158 31.93 -16.90 4.61
C ASN A 158 33.37 -16.89 5.18
N VAL A 159 33.52 -16.83 6.51
CA VAL A 159 34.84 -16.94 7.17
C VAL A 159 35.48 -18.30 6.89
N ARG A 160 34.74 -19.41 7.05
CA ARG A 160 35.26 -20.76 6.78
C ARG A 160 35.66 -20.95 5.31
N LEU A 161 34.90 -20.36 4.39
CA LEU A 161 35.22 -20.36 2.96
C LEU A 161 36.52 -19.57 2.71
N LYS A 162 36.65 -18.38 3.29
CA LYS A 162 37.87 -17.57 3.20
C LYS A 162 39.09 -18.31 3.73
N ASP A 163 38.98 -18.93 4.91
CA ASP A 163 40.06 -19.72 5.51
C ASP A 163 40.45 -20.91 4.62
N THR A 164 39.47 -21.60 4.04
CA THR A 164 39.70 -22.70 3.11
C THR A 164 40.43 -22.22 1.85
N VAL A 165 40.01 -21.09 1.26
CA VAL A 165 40.66 -20.48 0.10
C VAL A 165 42.11 -20.07 0.43
N THR A 166 42.34 -19.45 1.59
CA THR A 166 43.68 -19.07 2.04
C THR A 166 44.57 -20.29 2.27
N LYS A 167 44.02 -21.36 2.86
CA LYS A 167 44.75 -22.63 3.07
C LYS A 167 45.13 -23.31 1.75
N LEU A 168 44.21 -23.34 0.78
CA LEU A 168 44.50 -23.86 -0.57
C LEU A 168 45.57 -23.03 -1.30
N ARG A 169 45.51 -21.70 -1.18
CA ARG A 169 46.56 -20.82 -1.72
C ARG A 169 47.92 -21.10 -1.07
N SER A 170 47.96 -21.29 0.24
CA SER A 170 49.19 -21.62 0.97
C SER A 170 49.74 -22.99 0.57
N SER A 171 48.88 -24.01 0.41
CA SER A 171 49.29 -25.36 -0.01
C SER A 171 49.89 -25.37 -1.41
N ARG A 172 49.36 -24.54 -2.34
CA ARG A 172 49.91 -24.42 -3.69
C ARG A 172 51.31 -23.81 -3.66
N ASN A 173 51.51 -22.76 -2.88
CA ASN A 173 52.82 -22.12 -2.74
C ASN A 173 53.84 -23.10 -2.14
N PHE A 174 53.47 -23.84 -1.10
CA PHE A 174 54.33 -24.88 -0.50
C PHE A 174 54.73 -25.98 -1.50
N CYS A 175 53.79 -26.43 -2.34
CA CYS A 175 54.08 -27.42 -3.39
C CYS A 175 55.06 -26.87 -4.45
N ILE A 176 54.87 -25.60 -4.87
CA ILE A 176 55.76 -24.93 -5.82
C ILE A 176 57.19 -24.81 -5.24
N ASP A 177 57.32 -24.45 -3.97
CA ASP A 177 58.63 -24.32 -3.32
C ASP A 177 59.41 -25.65 -3.27
N ILE A 178 58.72 -26.76 -2.97
CA ILE A 178 59.34 -28.10 -2.97
C ILE A 178 59.84 -28.48 -4.37
N ILE A 179 59.03 -28.25 -5.41
CA ILE A 179 59.41 -28.56 -6.80
C ILE A 179 60.62 -27.72 -7.23
N LEU A 180 60.64 -26.42 -6.92
CA LEU A 180 61.77 -25.55 -7.21
C LEU A 180 63.06 -26.01 -6.53
N LEU A 181 62.97 -26.43 -5.26
CA LEU A 181 64.12 -26.97 -4.52
C LEU A 181 64.68 -28.24 -5.17
N CYS A 182 63.81 -29.16 -5.61
CA CYS A 182 64.23 -30.38 -6.34
C CYS A 182 64.97 -30.04 -7.64
N ILE A 183 64.51 -29.05 -8.40
CA ILE A 183 65.16 -28.62 -9.65
C ILE A 183 66.54 -28.03 -9.36
N LEU A 184 66.66 -27.16 -8.34
CA LEU A 184 67.95 -26.57 -7.95
C LEU A 184 68.95 -27.64 -7.50
N LEU A 185 68.52 -28.63 -6.72
CA LEU A 185 69.36 -29.76 -6.32
C LEU A 185 69.81 -30.59 -7.53
N GLY A 186 68.92 -30.84 -8.49
CA GLY A 186 69.25 -31.54 -9.74
C GLY A 186 70.32 -30.82 -10.54
N ILE A 187 70.20 -29.50 -10.69
CA ILE A 187 71.19 -28.66 -11.39
C ILE A 187 72.52 -28.66 -10.63
N ALA A 188 72.50 -28.50 -9.31
CA ALA A 188 73.71 -28.52 -8.48
C ALA A 188 74.45 -29.87 -8.57
N ALA A 189 73.71 -30.98 -8.53
CA ALA A 189 74.28 -32.32 -8.68
C ALA A 189 74.87 -32.55 -10.09
N PHE A 190 74.20 -32.03 -11.13
CA PHE A 190 74.69 -32.09 -12.51
C PHE A 190 76.01 -31.31 -12.67
N ILE A 191 76.08 -30.10 -12.12
CA ILE A 191 77.31 -29.28 -12.14
C ILE A 191 78.43 -29.97 -11.36
N TYR A 192 78.14 -30.49 -10.15
CA TYR A 192 79.13 -31.20 -9.35
C TYR A 192 79.70 -32.42 -10.08
N ASN A 193 78.86 -33.19 -10.78
CA ASN A 193 79.28 -34.35 -11.57
C ASN A 193 80.00 -33.96 -12.88
N SER A 194 79.76 -32.75 -13.39
CA SER A 194 80.44 -32.25 -14.61
C SER A 194 81.79 -31.58 -14.31
N VAL A 195 81.96 -31.07 -13.09
CA VAL A 195 83.21 -30.43 -12.61
C VAL A 195 84.18 -31.46 -12.00
N LYS A 196 83.66 -32.59 -11.50
CA LYS A 196 84.45 -33.71 -11.00
C LYS A 196 84.86 -34.65 -12.13
#